data_AF-A0A392RCA0-F1
#
_entry.id   AF-A0A392RCA0-F1
#
_cell.length_a   1.000
_cell.length_b   1.000
_cell.length_c   1.000
_cell.angle_alpha   90.00
_cell.angle_beta   90.00
_cell.angle_gamma   90.00
#
_symmetry.space_group_name_H-M   'P 1'
#
loop_
_entity.id
_entity.type
_entity.pdbx_description
1 polymer ?
#
loop_
_entity_poly.entity_id
_entity_poly.type
_entity_poly.pdbx_seq_one_letter_code
_entity_poly.pdbx_strand_id
1 'polypeptide(L)'
;MEIHQALTRSKTICNLLPRHEQGRVFAAEGYTHSSGLPGVCIATSSPGANNLVSGLADALMDHNVPLITITSQVPRRMIRNDAFQATPIVEVTRSVTKHNYLILDVDDIPRVVKEAFFIANSGRAGSH
;
A
#
# COMPACT_ATOMS: atom_id res chain seq x y z
N MET A 1 5.62 11.68 -5.43
CA MET A 1 6.98 11.90 -5.97
C MET A 1 8.05 11.82 -4.88
N GLU A 2 7.86 12.47 -3.74
CA GLU A 2 8.79 12.45 -2.59
C GLU A 2 9.26 11.05 -2.17
N ILE A 3 8.35 10.08 -2.06
CA ILE A 3 8.70 8.70 -1.68
C ILE A 3 9.68 8.08 -2.69
N HIS A 4 9.47 8.29 -3.99
CA HIS A 4 10.39 7.79 -5.02
C HIS A 4 11.76 8.49 -4.95
N GLN A 5 11.79 9.79 -4.61
CA GLN A 5 13.05 10.51 -4.38
C GLN A 5 13.81 10.00 -3.15
N ALA A 6 13.09 9.59 -2.10
CA ALA A 6 13.71 8.95 -0.94
C ALA A 6 14.28 7.56 -1.30
N LEU A 7 13.57 6.79 -2.13
CA LEU A 7 14.01 5.46 -2.57
C LEU A 7 15.32 5.49 -3.36
N THR A 8 15.56 6.51 -4.20
CA THR A 8 16.82 6.61 -4.96
C THR A 8 18.06 6.79 -4.06
N ARG A 9 17.87 7.25 -2.82
CA ARG A 9 18.94 7.44 -1.83
C ARG A 9 19.19 6.19 -0.99
N SER A 10 18.29 5.21 -1.03
CA SER A 10 18.45 3.95 -0.31
C SER A 10 19.40 3.01 -1.05
N LYS A 11 20.33 2.40 -0.32
CA LYS A 11 21.23 1.36 -0.85
C LYS A 11 20.73 -0.06 -0.57
N THR A 12 19.71 -0.19 0.27
CA THR A 12 19.18 -1.49 0.73
C THR A 12 17.84 -1.83 0.11
N ILE A 13 17.09 -0.84 -0.37
CA ILE A 13 15.77 -1.03 -0.99
C ILE A 13 15.93 -0.96 -2.50
N CYS A 14 15.62 -2.07 -3.18
CA CYS A 14 15.52 -2.12 -4.64
C CYS A 14 14.08 -1.83 -5.07
N ASN A 15 13.90 -0.82 -5.93
CA ASN A 15 12.58 -0.50 -6.49
C ASN A 15 12.41 -1.13 -7.87
N LEU A 16 11.52 -2.11 -7.98
CA LEU A 16 11.11 -2.70 -9.26
C LEU A 16 9.96 -1.88 -9.84
N LEU A 17 10.17 -1.28 -11.01
CA LEU A 17 9.17 -0.44 -11.68
C LEU A 17 8.35 -1.24 -12.70
N PRO A 18 7.11 -1.65 -12.38
CA PRO A 18 6.22 -2.29 -13.34
C PRO A 18 5.63 -1.26 -14.30
N ARG A 19 5.08 -1.77 -15.42
CA ARG A 19 4.42 -0.95 -16.44
C ARG A 19 2.97 -0.60 -16.11
N HIS A 20 2.39 -1.25 -15.11
CA HIS A 20 1.04 -0.98 -14.61
C HIS A 20 0.99 -1.28 -13.09
N GLU A 21 0.23 -0.50 -12.33
CA GLU A 21 0.14 -0.68 -10.87
C GLU A 21 -0.52 -2.00 -10.48
N GLN A 22 -1.46 -2.51 -11.27
CA GLN A 22 -2.00 -3.85 -11.05
C GLN A 22 -0.89 -4.93 -11.14
N GLY A 23 0.04 -4.79 -12.09
CA GLY A 23 1.21 -5.66 -12.16
C GLY A 23 2.16 -5.47 -10.96
N ARG A 24 2.14 -4.29 -10.32
CA ARG A 24 2.91 -4.02 -9.09
C ARG A 24 2.42 -4.83 -7.91
N VAL A 25 1.11 -4.84 -7.71
CA VAL A 25 0.51 -5.54 -6.56
C VAL A 25 0.66 -7.05 -6.71
N PHE A 26 0.37 -7.61 -7.88
CA PHE A 26 0.57 -9.04 -8.13
C PHE A 26 2.04 -9.48 -8.10
N ALA A 27 2.98 -8.62 -8.51
CA ALA A 27 4.40 -8.91 -8.35
C ALA A 27 4.81 -8.96 -6.86
N ALA A 28 4.23 -8.09 -6.02
CA ALA A 28 4.46 -8.10 -4.58
C ALA A 28 3.85 -9.35 -3.92
N GLU A 29 2.66 -9.77 -4.34
CA GLU A 29 2.04 -11.02 -3.89
C GLU A 29 2.88 -12.25 -4.31
N GLY A 30 3.34 -12.31 -5.56
CA GLY A 30 4.24 -13.37 -6.02
C GLY A 30 5.57 -13.40 -5.25
N TYR A 31 6.10 -12.24 -4.87
CA TYR A 31 7.25 -12.15 -3.98
C TYR A 31 6.94 -12.75 -2.61
N THR A 32 5.77 -12.45 -2.06
CA THR A 32 5.32 -13.00 -0.78
C THR A 32 5.23 -14.51 -0.81
N HIS A 33 4.60 -15.10 -1.83
CA HIS A 33 4.48 -16.55 -1.96
C HIS A 33 5.83 -17.26 -2.12
N SER A 34 6.75 -16.66 -2.88
CA SER A 34 8.05 -17.28 -3.16
C SER A 34 9.08 -17.13 -2.05
N SER A 35 8.97 -16.08 -1.23
CA SER A 35 9.95 -15.77 -0.17
C SER A 35 9.44 -16.04 1.24
N GLY A 36 8.12 -16.09 1.46
CA GLY A 36 7.52 -16.08 2.80
C GLY A 36 7.69 -14.74 3.54
N LEU A 37 8.20 -13.70 2.87
CA LEU A 37 8.40 -12.36 3.42
C LEU A 37 7.28 -11.41 2.95
N PRO A 38 6.98 -10.33 3.69
CA PRO A 38 5.97 -9.36 3.28
C PRO A 38 6.28 -8.68 1.95
N GLY A 39 5.31 -8.69 1.05
CA GLY A 39 5.34 -7.92 -0.19
C GLY A 39 5.04 -6.45 0.08
N VAL A 40 5.78 -5.54 -0.56
CA VAL A 40 5.56 -4.09 -0.44
C VAL A 40 5.36 -3.49 -1.82
N CYS A 41 4.27 -2.75 -2.02
CA CYS A 41 4.02 -1.99 -3.23
C CYS A 41 3.67 -0.54 -2.91
N ILE A 42 4.06 0.38 -3.81
CA ILE A 42 3.85 1.82 -3.64
C ILE A 42 3.13 2.33 -4.86
N ALA A 43 2.14 3.21 -4.74
CA ALA A 43 1.53 3.90 -5.87
C ALA A 43 1.27 5.38 -5.58
N THR A 44 1.02 6.14 -6.65
CA THR A 44 0.54 7.51 -6.53
C THR A 44 -0.93 7.54 -6.08
N SER A 45 -1.47 8.74 -5.86
CA SER A 45 -2.88 8.90 -5.50
C SER A 45 -3.81 8.47 -6.64
N SER A 46 -5.11 8.39 -6.33
CA SER A 46 -6.22 8.21 -7.28
C SER A 46 -5.98 7.13 -8.35
N PRO A 47 -5.62 7.40 -9.63
CA PRO A 47 -5.57 6.34 -10.63
C PRO A 47 -4.58 5.23 -10.27
N GLY A 48 -3.41 5.60 -9.71
CA GLY A 48 -2.41 4.60 -9.30
C GLY A 48 -2.88 3.75 -8.13
N ALA A 49 -3.60 4.36 -7.19
CA ALA A 49 -4.13 3.67 -6.01
C ALA A 49 -5.32 2.75 -6.36
N ASN A 50 -6.23 3.20 -7.22
CA ASN A 50 -7.39 2.41 -7.67
C ASN A 50 -6.97 1.16 -8.44
N ASN A 51 -5.90 1.24 -9.23
CA ASN A 51 -5.35 0.10 -9.96
C ASN A 51 -4.82 -1.03 -9.05
N LEU A 52 -4.67 -0.80 -7.75
CA LEU A 52 -4.24 -1.80 -6.79
C LEU A 52 -5.41 -2.61 -6.20
N VAL A 53 -6.65 -2.11 -6.33
CA VAL A 53 -7.84 -2.66 -5.64
C VAL A 53 -8.04 -4.15 -5.92
N SER A 54 -7.81 -4.60 -7.16
CA SER A 54 -7.92 -6.02 -7.51
C SER A 54 -6.92 -6.90 -6.76
N GLY A 55 -5.64 -6.51 -6.67
CA GLY A 55 -4.65 -7.31 -5.93
C GLY A 55 -4.81 -7.19 -4.42
N LEU A 56 -5.28 -6.04 -3.91
CA LEU A 56 -5.65 -5.94 -2.50
C LEU A 56 -6.78 -6.93 -2.14
N ALA A 57 -7.80 -7.03 -3.00
CA ALA A 57 -8.88 -8.00 -2.82
C ALA A 57 -8.37 -9.44 -2.92
N ASP A 58 -7.49 -9.74 -3.88
CA ASP A 58 -6.88 -11.06 -4.06
C ASP A 58 -6.06 -11.47 -2.84
N ALA A 59 -5.14 -10.61 -2.40
CA ALA A 59 -4.32 -10.83 -1.19
C ALA A 59 -5.13 -10.91 0.10
N LEU A 60 -6.31 -10.28 0.19
CA LEU A 60 -7.20 -10.44 1.35
C LEU A 60 -7.92 -11.79 1.34
N MET A 61 -8.33 -12.24 0.14
CA MET A 61 -9.01 -13.52 -0.05
C MET A 61 -8.05 -14.70 0.14
N ASP A 62 -6.80 -14.56 -0.33
CA ASP A 62 -5.75 -15.54 -0.07
C ASP A 62 -5.20 -15.39 1.37
N HIS A 63 -5.38 -16.43 2.15
CA HIS A 63 -5.18 -16.40 3.60
C HIS A 63 -3.72 -16.36 4.06
N ASN A 64 -2.76 -16.32 3.13
CA ASN A 64 -1.34 -16.42 3.42
C ASN A 64 -0.48 -15.36 2.71
N VAL A 65 -1.03 -14.16 2.51
CA VAL A 65 -0.35 -13.08 1.74
C VAL A 65 -0.17 -11.83 2.60
N PRO A 66 0.91 -11.71 3.39
CA PRO A 66 1.29 -10.44 4.00
C PRO A 66 1.68 -9.43 2.92
N LEU A 67 0.80 -8.46 2.67
CA LEU A 67 0.97 -7.40 1.67
C LEU A 67 0.81 -6.02 2.32
N ILE A 68 1.73 -5.11 2.00
CA ILE A 68 1.72 -3.72 2.48
C ILE A 68 1.72 -2.78 1.28
N THR A 69 0.72 -1.91 1.23
CA THR A 69 0.53 -0.98 0.13
C THR A 69 0.59 0.46 0.62
N ILE A 70 1.50 1.24 0.05
CA ILE A 70 1.68 2.65 0.37
C ILE A 70 1.16 3.49 -0.79
N THR A 71 0.14 4.32 -0.54
CA THR A 71 -0.38 5.24 -1.56
C THR A 71 -0.09 6.68 -1.17
N SER A 72 0.26 7.50 -2.16
CA SER A 72 0.28 8.95 -1.96
C SER A 72 -1.14 9.49 -1.91
N GLN A 73 -1.32 10.65 -1.28
CA GLN A 73 -2.61 11.36 -1.24
C GLN A 73 -2.39 12.85 -1.51
N VAL A 74 -3.45 13.54 -1.93
CA VAL A 74 -3.46 15.00 -2.02
C VAL A 74 -3.17 15.66 -0.65
N PRO A 75 -2.68 16.91 -0.62
CA PRO A 75 -2.46 17.62 0.64
C PRO A 75 -3.72 17.62 1.53
N ARG A 76 -3.53 17.48 2.85
CA ARG A 76 -4.62 17.34 3.84
C ARG A 76 -5.77 18.34 3.65
N ARG A 77 -5.44 19.60 3.37
CA ARG A 77 -6.41 20.70 3.15
C ARG A 77 -7.32 20.52 1.93
N MET A 78 -6.99 19.59 1.03
CA MET A 78 -7.71 19.30 -0.23
C MET A 78 -8.46 17.96 -0.17
N ILE A 79 -8.33 17.20 0.92
CA ILE A 79 -9.07 15.96 1.11
C ILE A 79 -10.57 16.33 1.14
N ARG A 80 -11.36 15.71 0.26
CA ARG A 80 -12.82 15.93 0.05
C ARG A 80 -13.23 17.21 -0.69
N ASN A 81 -12.32 17.87 -1.39
CA ASN A 81 -12.65 19.04 -2.21
C ASN A 81 -12.60 18.76 -3.73
N ASP A 82 -12.89 17.52 -4.14
CA ASP A 82 -12.80 17.02 -5.52
C ASP A 82 -11.53 17.49 -6.26
N ALA A 83 -10.43 17.56 -5.52
CA ALA A 83 -9.15 18.03 -6.05
C ALA A 83 -8.64 17.05 -7.11
N PHE A 84 -7.81 17.56 -8.03
CA PHE A 84 -7.20 16.73 -9.06
C PHE A 84 -6.48 15.52 -8.43
N GLN A 85 -6.81 14.31 -8.90
CA GLN A 85 -6.32 13.04 -8.36
C GLN A 85 -6.59 12.83 -6.86
N ALA A 86 -7.70 13.36 -6.34
CA ALA A 86 -8.24 13.01 -5.03
C ALA A 86 -9.22 11.85 -5.17
N THR A 87 -8.87 10.70 -4.61
CA THR A 87 -9.81 9.59 -4.41
C THR A 87 -9.79 9.22 -2.94
N PRO A 88 -10.95 8.98 -2.30
CA PRO A 88 -11.02 8.52 -0.92
C PRO A 88 -10.60 7.05 -0.84
N ILE A 89 -9.32 6.76 -1.10
CA ILE A 89 -8.82 5.39 -1.23
C ILE A 89 -9.04 4.55 0.02
N VAL A 90 -8.97 5.17 1.20
CA VAL A 90 -9.23 4.52 2.49
C VAL A 90 -10.67 4.01 2.58
N GLU A 91 -11.62 4.73 1.99
CA GLU A 91 -13.03 4.29 1.94
C GLU A 91 -13.21 3.19 0.89
N VAL A 92 -12.61 3.36 -0.29
CA VAL A 92 -12.64 2.37 -1.38
C VAL A 92 -12.05 1.03 -0.96
N THR A 93 -10.92 1.04 -0.24
CA THR A 93 -10.18 -0.18 0.11
C THR A 93 -10.60 -0.79 1.45
N ARG A 94 -11.52 -0.17 2.19
CA ARG A 94 -11.91 -0.62 3.53
C ARG A 94 -12.43 -2.06 3.55
N SER A 95 -13.15 -2.48 2.51
CA SER A 95 -13.71 -3.84 2.42
C SER A 95 -12.76 -4.86 1.78
N VAL A 96 -11.64 -4.41 1.21
CA VAL A 96 -10.67 -5.24 0.49
C VAL A 96 -9.26 -5.17 1.09
N THR A 97 -9.15 -4.72 2.33
CA THR A 97 -7.89 -4.74 3.09
C THR A 97 -8.14 -5.20 4.52
N LYS A 98 -7.14 -5.84 5.14
CA LYS A 98 -7.18 -6.20 6.57
C LYS A 98 -7.29 -4.94 7.43
N HIS A 99 -6.45 -3.95 7.13
CA HIS A 99 -6.47 -2.67 7.79
C HIS A 99 -5.90 -1.61 6.86
N ASN A 100 -6.35 -0.37 7.00
CA ASN A 100 -5.82 0.76 6.25
C ASN A 100 -5.70 2.00 7.13
N TYR A 101 -4.77 2.89 6.78
CA TYR A 101 -4.48 4.10 7.54
C TYR A 101 -4.56 5.33 6.64
N LEU A 102 -5.05 6.44 7.20
CA LEU A 102 -4.83 7.78 6.68
C LEU A 102 -3.87 8.50 7.62
N ILE A 103 -2.61 8.68 7.19
CA ILE A 103 -1.62 9.38 7.99
C ILE A 103 -1.89 10.88 7.91
N LEU A 104 -2.27 11.48 9.04
CA LEU A 104 -2.58 12.90 9.16
C LEU A 104 -1.43 13.70 9.77
N ASP A 105 -0.53 13.06 10.52
CA ASP A 105 0.67 13.69 11.09
C ASP A 105 1.94 12.97 10.64
N VAL A 106 3.03 13.71 10.44
CA VAL A 106 4.33 13.14 10.11
C VAL A 106 4.89 12.30 11.25
N ASP A 107 4.57 12.66 12.51
CA ASP A 107 5.04 11.95 13.70
C ASP A 107 4.41 10.56 13.85
N ASP A 108 3.28 10.31 13.17
CA ASP A 108 2.62 9.01 13.16
C ASP A 108 3.29 8.00 12.22
N ILE A 109 4.13 8.45 11.27
CA ILE A 109 4.71 7.58 10.24
C ILE A 109 5.44 6.37 10.83
N PRO A 110 6.36 6.51 11.81
CA PRO A 110 7.09 5.36 12.35
C PRO A 110 6.17 4.34 13.03
N ARG A 111 5.17 4.82 13.77
CA ARG A 111 4.18 3.98 14.46
C ARG A 111 3.33 3.22 13.46
N VAL A 112 2.74 3.93 12.49
CA VAL A 112 1.84 3.35 11.48
C VAL A 112 2.57 2.34 10.61
N VAL A 113 3.81 2.60 10.22
CA VAL A 113 4.60 1.62 9.45
C VAL A 113 4.84 0.36 10.28
N LYS A 114 5.29 0.50 11.54
CA LYS A 114 5.51 -0.66 12.43
C LYS A 114 4.24 -1.48 12.63
N GLU A 115 3.11 -0.78 12.84
CA GLU A 115 1.81 -1.39 13.05
C GLU A 115 1.30 -2.09 11.78
N ALA A 116 1.46 -1.49 10.60
CA ALA A 116 1.09 -2.10 9.32
C ALA A 116 1.84 -3.42 9.07
N PHE A 117 3.17 -3.45 9.30
CA PHE A 117 3.96 -4.67 9.20
C PHE A 117 3.55 -5.71 10.24
N PHE A 118 3.24 -5.28 11.47
CA PHE A 118 2.76 -6.18 12.51
C PHE A 118 1.40 -6.77 12.15
N ILE A 119 0.41 -5.96 11.76
CA ILE A 119 -0.94 -6.41 11.39
C ILE A 119 -0.90 -7.33 10.16
N ALA A 120 -0.08 -7.01 9.15
CA ALA A 120 0.04 -7.84 7.96
C ALA A 120 0.60 -9.25 8.28
N ASN A 121 1.51 -9.37 9.24
CA ASN A 121 2.17 -10.63 9.61
C ASN A 121 1.55 -11.36 10.82
N SER A 122 0.78 -10.66 11.65
CA SER A 122 0.26 -11.20 12.91
C SER A 122 -1.12 -11.83 12.75
N GLY A 123 -1.34 -12.91 13.48
CA GLY A 123 -2.56 -13.72 13.36
C GLY A 123 -2.61 -14.44 12.02
N ARG A 124 -3.78 -14.48 11.40
CA ARG A 124 -3.92 -14.90 10.00
C ARG A 124 -3.21 -13.87 9.12
N ALA A 125 -2.29 -14.31 8.27
CA ALA A 125 -1.57 -13.46 7.32
C ALA A 125 -2.54 -13.04 6.19
N GLY A 126 -3.42 -12.09 6.54
CA GLY A 126 -4.64 -11.71 5.82
C GLY A 126 -5.87 -11.78 6.75
N SER A 127 -6.53 -10.64 7.02
CA SER A 127 -7.69 -10.39 7.93
C SER A 127 -7.44 -10.66 9.43
N HIS A 128 -8.03 -10.01 10.44
CA HIS A 128 -9.26 -9.20 10.58
C HIS A 128 -9.20 -7.74 10.15
#